data_AF-A0AAF0T4E0-F1
#
_entry.id   AF-A0AAF0T4E0-F1
#
_cell.length_a   1.000
_cell.length_b   1.000
_cell.length_c   1.000
_cell.angle_alpha   90.00
_cell.angle_beta   90.00
_cell.angle_gamma   90.00
#
_symmetry.space_group_name_H-M   'P 1'
#
loop_
_entity.id
_entity.type
_entity.pdbx_description
1 polymer ?
#
loop_
_entity_poly.entity_id
_entity_poly.type
_entity_poly.pdbx_seq_one_letter_code
_entity_poly.pdbx_strand_id
1 'polypeptide(L)'
;MADGDVVLDRNFEVDAQEGTRAELFAVEDSSYPGGYYYRFQYYAPEEGEQILRYDNAHDSDVGPHHRHEGDDVAGIEFDGLQDHVARFRQEVLQINARR
;
A
#
# COMPACT_ATOMS: atom_id res chain seq x y z
N MET A 1 -2.97 -6.60 -21.58
CA MET A 1 -2.71 -5.20 -21.20
C MET A 1 -1.20 -5.01 -21.26
N ALA A 2 -0.71 -3.78 -21.37
CA ALA A 2 0.70 -3.50 -21.64
C ALA A 2 1.40 -2.91 -20.41
N ASP A 3 2.70 -3.17 -20.26
CA ASP A 3 3.51 -2.52 -19.24
C ASP A 3 3.34 -0.99 -19.33
N GLY A 4 3.10 -0.35 -18.18
CA GLY A 4 2.81 1.07 -18.04
C GLY A 4 1.33 1.44 -17.93
N ASP A 5 0.39 0.50 -18.13
CA ASP A 5 -1.04 0.76 -17.95
C ASP A 5 -1.36 1.02 -16.46
N VAL A 6 -1.91 2.20 -16.15
CA VAL A 6 -2.38 2.54 -14.78
C VAL A 6 -3.68 1.80 -14.51
N VAL A 7 -3.65 0.84 -13.59
CA VAL A 7 -4.81 0.01 -13.22
C VAL A 7 -5.47 0.43 -11.91
N LEU A 8 -4.76 1.23 -11.10
CA LEU A 8 -5.29 1.78 -9.85
C LEU A 8 -4.66 3.15 -9.58
N ASP A 9 -5.51 4.16 -9.42
CA ASP A 9 -5.14 5.49 -8.93
C ASP A 9 -6.31 6.03 -8.11
N ARG A 10 -6.19 5.97 -6.78
CA ARG A 10 -7.23 6.41 -5.85
C ARG A 10 -6.60 7.10 -4.66
N ASN A 11 -7.10 8.27 -4.32
CA ASN A 11 -6.74 9.01 -3.12
C ASN A 11 -8.01 9.44 -2.39
N PHE A 12 -8.14 9.11 -1.12
CA PHE A 12 -9.31 9.44 -0.31
C PHE A 12 -8.96 9.70 1.15
N GLU A 13 -9.78 10.52 1.79
CA GLU A 13 -9.76 10.74 3.24
C GLU A 13 -10.29 9.50 3.95
N VAL A 14 -9.61 9.10 5.02
CA VAL A 14 -10.01 7.97 5.88
C VAL A 14 -10.72 8.50 7.11
N ASP A 15 -10.14 9.52 7.78
CA ASP A 15 -10.71 10.17 8.94
C ASP A 15 -10.42 11.67 8.93
N ALA A 16 -11.48 12.48 8.85
CA ALA A 16 -11.37 13.94 8.81
C ALA A 16 -10.89 14.53 10.15
N GLN A 17 -11.20 13.88 11.29
CA GLN A 17 -10.85 14.38 12.61
C GLN A 17 -9.37 14.14 12.90
N GLU A 18 -8.89 12.95 12.57
CA GLU A 18 -7.47 12.58 12.68
C GLU A 18 -6.65 13.05 11.46
N GLY A 19 -7.29 13.64 10.45
CA GLY A 19 -6.64 14.17 9.26
C GLY A 19 -5.98 13.10 8.37
N THR A 20 -6.35 11.82 8.50
CA THR A 20 -5.65 10.72 7.83
C THR A 20 -6.20 10.43 6.43
N ARG A 21 -5.32 9.97 5.54
CA ARG A 21 -5.63 9.69 4.13
C ARG A 21 -5.03 8.39 3.65
N ALA A 22 -5.68 7.78 2.66
CA ALA A 22 -5.15 6.63 1.94
C ALA A 22 -4.98 6.95 0.45
N GLU A 23 -3.82 6.59 -0.10
CA GLU A 23 -3.53 6.62 -1.53
C GLU A 23 -3.17 5.20 -1.99
N LEU A 24 -3.78 4.76 -3.09
CA LEU A 24 -3.50 3.48 -3.71
C LEU A 24 -3.16 3.71 -5.17
N PHE A 25 -1.93 3.33 -5.54
CA PHE A 25 -1.42 3.44 -6.88
C PHE A 25 -0.88 2.08 -7.36
N ALA A 26 -1.22 1.70 -8.59
CA ALA A 26 -0.62 0.54 -9.25
C ALA A 26 -0.63 0.70 -10.78
N VAL A 27 0.48 0.26 -11.39
CA VAL A 27 0.63 0.13 -12.85
C VAL A 27 0.99 -1.31 -13.18
N GLU A 28 0.54 -1.81 -14.33
CA GLU A 28 1.05 -3.07 -14.86
C GLU A 28 2.52 -2.91 -15.22
N ASP A 29 3.34 -3.82 -14.71
CA ASP A 29 4.77 -3.86 -15.00
C ASP A 29 5.27 -5.29 -14.79
N SER A 30 5.43 -6.00 -15.90
CA SER A 30 5.89 -7.39 -15.92
C SER A 30 7.30 -7.58 -15.35
N SER A 31 8.08 -6.50 -15.22
CA SER A 31 9.38 -6.56 -14.58
C SER A 31 9.28 -6.63 -13.06
N TYR A 32 8.17 -6.18 -12.44
CA TYR A 32 8.01 -6.17 -10.99
C TYR A 32 7.36 -7.46 -10.42
N PRO A 33 7.68 -7.82 -9.17
CA PRO A 33 7.03 -8.94 -8.48
C PRO A 33 5.51 -8.78 -8.46
N GLY A 34 4.80 -9.85 -8.82
CA GLY A 34 3.33 -9.83 -8.92
C GLY A 34 2.79 -9.22 -10.23
N GLY A 35 3.64 -8.73 -11.14
CA GLY A 35 3.25 -8.15 -12.43
C GLY A 35 2.76 -6.71 -12.37
N TYR A 36 2.98 -6.04 -11.23
CA TYR A 36 2.61 -4.64 -11.03
C TYR A 36 3.71 -3.92 -10.27
N TYR A 37 3.99 -2.66 -10.60
CA TYR A 37 4.57 -1.74 -9.63
C TYR A 37 3.43 -1.10 -8.84
N TYR A 38 3.47 -1.18 -7.50
CA TYR A 38 2.44 -0.59 -6.66
C TYR A 38 3.00 0.13 -5.44
N ARG A 39 2.21 1.10 -4.96
CA ARG A 39 2.42 1.79 -3.69
C ARG A 39 1.06 2.12 -3.08
N PHE A 40 0.75 1.48 -1.96
CA PHE A 40 -0.41 1.82 -1.14
C PHE A 40 0.08 2.46 0.14
N GLN A 41 -0.46 3.61 0.51
CA GLN A 41 -0.02 4.35 1.69
C GLN A 41 -1.21 4.89 2.46
N TYR A 42 -1.16 4.74 3.77
CA TYR A 42 -2.04 5.35 4.75
C TYR A 42 -1.17 6.25 5.62
N TYR A 43 -1.53 7.52 5.71
CA TYR A 43 -0.64 8.56 6.21
C TYR A 43 -1.42 9.75 6.78
N ALA A 44 -0.76 10.52 7.65
CA ALA A 44 -1.25 11.80 8.16
C ALA A 44 -0.44 12.93 7.50
N PRO A 45 -0.97 13.63 6.48
CA PRO A 45 -0.24 14.62 5.69
C PRO A 45 0.29 15.79 6.52
N GLU A 46 -0.52 16.33 7.44
CA GLU A 46 -0.16 17.49 8.26
C GLU A 46 0.97 17.16 9.25
N GLU A 47 1.06 15.91 9.69
CA GLU A 47 2.07 15.42 10.63
C GLU A 47 3.31 14.84 9.91
N GLY A 48 3.23 14.63 8.59
CA GLY A 48 4.25 13.95 7.82
C GLY A 48 4.44 12.47 8.20
N GLU A 49 3.44 11.87 8.84
CA GLU A 49 3.51 10.51 9.38
C GLU A 49 3.12 9.47 8.32
N GLN A 50 3.98 8.47 8.09
CA GLN A 50 3.63 7.26 7.36
C GLN A 50 3.13 6.20 8.36
N ILE A 51 1.86 5.83 8.25
CA ILE A 51 1.20 4.95 9.21
C ILE A 51 1.30 3.49 8.77
N LEU A 52 0.89 3.23 7.52
CA LEU A 52 0.96 1.92 6.89
C LEU A 52 1.34 2.10 5.43
N ARG A 53 2.30 1.33 4.93
CA ARG A 53 2.62 1.31 3.50
C ARG A 53 2.79 -0.11 2.99
N TYR A 54 2.15 -0.42 1.89
CA TYR A 54 2.46 -1.61 1.11
C TYR A 54 3.16 -1.21 -0.18
N ASP A 55 4.29 -1.84 -0.49
CA ASP A 55 4.99 -1.68 -1.75
C ASP A 55 5.68 -2.99 -2.18
N ASN A 56 6.35 -2.96 -3.33
CA ASN A 56 7.16 -4.07 -3.79
C ASN A 56 8.53 -3.61 -4.33
N ALA A 57 9.53 -4.46 -4.14
CA ALA A 57 10.86 -4.32 -4.74
C ALA A 57 11.48 -5.70 -4.96
N HIS A 58 12.50 -5.78 -5.81
CA HIS A 58 13.16 -7.05 -6.13
C HIS A 58 14.09 -7.55 -5.02
N ASP A 59 14.84 -6.65 -4.40
CA ASP A 59 15.92 -6.98 -3.48
C ASP A 59 15.53 -6.58 -2.05
N SER A 60 15.11 -7.56 -1.25
CA SER A 60 14.69 -7.37 0.14
C SER A 60 14.80 -8.65 0.95
N ASP A 61 15.22 -8.53 2.21
CA ASP A 61 15.41 -9.66 3.13
C ASP A 61 14.07 -10.29 3.57
N VAL A 62 12.96 -9.57 3.42
CA VAL A 62 11.63 -10.02 3.85
C VAL A 62 10.76 -10.54 2.69
N GLY A 63 11.34 -10.66 1.49
CA GLY A 63 10.63 -11.04 0.26
C GLY A 63 10.16 -9.82 -0.54
N PRO A 64 9.60 -10.03 -1.73
CA PRO A 64 9.44 -8.97 -2.74
C PRO A 64 8.27 -8.00 -2.49
N HIS A 65 7.37 -8.35 -1.58
CA HIS A 65 6.20 -7.57 -1.22
C HIS A 65 6.31 -7.19 0.24
N HIS A 66 6.23 -5.89 0.52
CA HIS A 66 6.51 -5.37 1.85
C HIS A 66 5.27 -4.75 2.46
N ARG A 67 5.20 -4.89 3.78
CA ARG A 67 4.32 -4.16 4.67
C ARG A 67 5.20 -3.37 5.63
N HIS A 68 5.05 -2.05 5.59
CA HIS A 68 5.69 -1.11 6.50
C HIS A 68 4.66 -0.57 7.48
N GLU A 69 4.97 -0.58 8.78
CA GLU A 69 4.18 0.06 9.83
C GLU A 69 5.16 0.68 10.84
N GLY A 70 5.25 2.01 10.88
CA GLY A 70 6.32 2.69 11.60
C GLY A 70 7.71 2.28 11.07
N ASP A 71 8.59 1.84 11.97
CA ASP A 71 9.94 1.35 11.62
C ASP A 71 9.96 -0.14 11.24
N ASP A 72 8.86 -0.86 11.43
CA ASP A 72 8.79 -2.29 11.15
C ASP A 72 8.53 -2.54 9.67
N VAL A 73 9.33 -3.44 9.08
CA VAL A 73 9.18 -3.92 7.71
C VAL A 73 9.05 -5.44 7.72
N ALA A 74 7.97 -5.94 7.15
CA ALA A 74 7.68 -7.37 7.07
C ALA A 74 7.29 -7.77 5.64
N GLY A 75 7.54 -9.04 5.33
CA GLY A 75 7.06 -9.67 4.11
C GLY A 75 5.56 -9.88 4.19
N ILE A 76 4.87 -9.70 3.06
CA ILE A 76 3.44 -9.94 2.96
C ILE A 76 3.11 -10.77 1.72
N GLU A 77 2.16 -11.69 1.85
CA GLU A 77 1.72 -12.50 0.73
C GLU A 77 0.97 -11.67 -0.33
N PHE A 78 1.22 -12.01 -1.59
CA PHE A 78 0.59 -11.40 -2.75
C PHE A 78 -0.09 -12.48 -3.60
N ASP A 79 -1.39 -12.61 -3.43
CA ASP A 79 -2.24 -13.54 -4.22
C ASP A 79 -2.86 -12.87 -5.46
N GLY A 80 -2.68 -11.54 -5.57
CA GLY A 80 -3.20 -10.72 -6.65
C GLY A 80 -3.55 -9.32 -6.19
N LEU A 81 -3.60 -8.36 -7.13
CA LEU A 81 -3.81 -6.95 -6.83
C LEU A 81 -5.12 -6.69 -6.06
N GLN A 82 -6.21 -7.39 -6.43
CA GLN A 82 -7.51 -7.21 -5.79
C GLN A 82 -7.49 -7.59 -4.30
N ASP A 83 -6.94 -8.76 -3.98
CA ASP A 83 -6.85 -9.26 -2.61
C ASP A 83 -5.88 -8.40 -1.79
N HIS A 84 -4.81 -7.93 -2.43
CA HIS A 84 -3.84 -7.03 -1.80
C HIS A 84 -4.47 -5.67 -1.43
N VAL A 85 -5.31 -5.10 -2.32
CA VAL A 85 -6.08 -3.87 -2.05
C VAL A 85 -7.10 -4.09 -0.93
N ALA A 86 -7.79 -5.24 -0.93
CA ALA A 86 -8.78 -5.56 0.11
C ALA A 86 -8.11 -5.67 1.48
N ARG A 87 -6.97 -6.38 1.56
CA ARG A 87 -6.16 -6.54 2.77
C ARG A 87 -5.67 -5.19 3.30
N PHE A 88 -5.08 -4.36 2.43
CA PHE A 88 -4.62 -3.02 2.80
C PHE A 88 -5.75 -2.18 3.41
N ARG A 89 -6.91 -2.12 2.75
CA ARG A 89 -8.07 -1.36 3.25
C ARG A 89 -8.57 -1.87 4.60
N GLN A 90 -8.60 -3.18 4.78
CA GLN A 90 -9.00 -3.77 6.06
C GLN A 90 -8.04 -3.34 7.18
N GLU A 91 -6.74 -3.35 6.93
CA GLU A 91 -5.76 -2.90 7.92
C GLU A 91 -5.83 -1.41 8.19
N VAL A 92 -6.03 -0.56 7.17
CA VAL A 92 -6.28 0.88 7.37
C VAL A 92 -7.45 1.11 8.33
N LEU A 93 -8.57 0.42 8.13
CA LEU A 93 -9.72 0.54 9.03
C LEU A 93 -9.41 0.05 10.45
N GLN A 94 -8.63 -1.03 10.59
CA GLN A 94 -8.24 -1.57 11.90
C GLN A 94 -7.29 -0.64 12.65
N ILE A 95 -6.33 -0.03 11.95
CA ILE A 95 -5.38 0.92 12.54
C ILE A 95 -6.13 2.20 12.91
N ASN A 96 -6.95 2.76 12.00
CA ASN A 96 -7.74 3.96 12.29
C ASN A 96 -8.65 3.76 13.50
N ALA A 97 -9.30 2.60 13.64
CA ALA A 97 -10.17 2.31 14.78
C ALA A 97 -9.44 2.23 16.14
N ARG A 98 -8.11 2.24 16.16
CA ARG A 98 -7.27 2.19 17.37
C ARG A 98 -6.53 3.50 17.64
N ARG A 99 -6.67 4.49 16.74
CA ARG A 99 -6.11 5.83 16.91
C ARG A 99 -6.99 6.64 17.84
#